data_AF-A0A7C6BFF7-F1
#
_entry.id   AF-A0A7C6BFF7-F1
#
_cell.length_a   1.000
_cell.length_b   1.000
_cell.length_c   1.000
_cell.angle_alpha   90.00
_cell.angle_beta   90.00
_cell.angle_gamma   90.00
#
_symmetry.space_group_name_H-M   'P 1'
#
loop_
_entity.id
_entity.type
_entity.pdbx_description
1 polymer ?
#
loop_
_entity_poly.entity_id
_entity_poly.type
_entity_poly.pdbx_seq_one_letter_code
_entity_poly.pdbx_strand_id
1 'polypeptide(L)'
;MEFFHDSRRPDCRAPIGAVTPGTQIVLRLYVQGFADQVTLRYWNGHENLVAMRDLGLGAYEATIQAPDTPQLMWYDFRALNERGHWVYYGNAQDRLGGVGAHYLDVPPSFQVTVYDPDFMPPAFLREGIMYQIFPDRFYRSKLPVSEREDRIMHEVWDEPPFITADLRTGDNWSLD
;
A
#
# COMPACT_ATOMS: atom_id res chain seq x y z
N MET A 1 -14.65 17.86 -13.53
CA MET A 1 -14.57 17.82 -12.06
C MET A 1 -13.43 16.90 -11.75
N GLU A 2 -12.33 17.46 -11.25
CA GLU A 2 -11.11 16.70 -10.96
C GLU A 2 -11.00 16.50 -9.45
N PHE A 3 -10.46 15.36 -9.05
CA PHE A 3 -10.33 14.93 -7.67
C PHE A 3 -8.88 14.63 -7.38
N PHE A 4 -8.44 14.94 -6.17
CA PHE A 4 -7.11 14.61 -5.71
C PHE A 4 -7.16 14.15 -4.24
N HIS A 5 -6.61 12.98 -4.00
CA HIS A 5 -6.27 12.46 -2.68
C HIS A 5 -5.04 11.56 -2.83
N ASP A 6 -4.06 11.76 -1.96
CA ASP A 6 -2.87 10.90 -1.84
C ASP A 6 -2.81 10.33 -0.43
N SER A 7 -3.04 9.03 -0.31
CA SER A 7 -3.04 8.33 0.99
C SER A 7 -1.71 8.38 1.75
N ARG A 8 -0.62 8.83 1.12
CA ARG A 8 0.71 9.00 1.72
C ARG A 8 1.01 10.45 2.09
N ARG A 9 0.15 11.41 1.76
CA ARG A 9 0.33 12.81 2.13
C ARG A 9 -0.42 13.18 3.42
N PRO A 10 0.25 13.81 4.41
CA PRO A 10 -0.37 14.21 5.68
C PRO A 10 -1.57 15.16 5.57
N ASP A 11 -1.67 15.94 4.50
CA ASP A 11 -2.80 16.83 4.24
C ASP A 11 -4.01 16.11 3.64
N CYS A 12 -3.83 14.91 3.09
CA CYS A 12 -4.91 14.08 2.56
C CYS A 12 -5.40 13.05 3.59
N ARG A 13 -4.48 12.53 4.41
CA ARG A 13 -4.77 11.53 5.45
C ARG A 13 -3.91 11.79 6.68
N ALA A 14 -4.55 11.89 7.85
CA ALA A 14 -3.84 12.01 9.12
C ALA A 14 -4.53 11.17 10.21
N PRO A 15 -3.79 10.32 10.96
CA PRO A 15 -2.36 10.05 10.84
C PRO A 15 -2.01 9.18 9.61
N ILE A 16 -0.74 9.21 9.22
CA ILE A 16 -0.20 8.37 8.14
C ILE A 16 0.10 6.97 8.67
N GLY A 17 -0.01 5.95 7.81
CA GLY A 17 0.35 4.58 8.15
C GLY A 17 -0.74 3.86 8.94
N ALA A 18 -0.35 2.76 9.59
CA ALA A 18 -1.24 1.98 10.44
C ALA A 18 -1.56 2.75 11.74
N VAL A 19 -2.73 2.49 12.31
CA VAL A 19 -3.24 3.17 13.51
C VAL A 19 -3.66 2.15 14.56
N THR A 20 -3.81 2.59 15.81
CA THR A 20 -4.35 1.74 16.89
C THR A 20 -5.87 1.95 17.03
N PRO A 21 -6.59 1.05 17.72
CA PRO A 21 -8.01 1.21 17.98
C PRO A 21 -8.38 2.56 18.60
N GLY A 22 -9.53 3.11 18.21
CA GLY A 22 -10.02 4.41 18.70
C GLY A 22 -9.22 5.62 18.22
N THR A 23 -8.24 5.45 17.33
CA THR A 23 -7.52 6.58 16.73
C THR A 23 -8.45 7.37 15.81
N GLN A 24 -8.46 8.69 15.98
CA GLN A 24 -9.16 9.59 15.06
C GLN A 24 -8.40 9.71 13.73
N ILE A 25 -9.09 9.47 12.61
CA ILE A 25 -8.55 9.55 11.26
C ILE A 25 -9.25 10.68 10.51
N VAL A 26 -8.48 11.65 10.05
CA VAL A 26 -8.91 12.73 9.18
C VAL A 26 -8.59 12.36 7.74
N LEU A 27 -9.62 12.41 6.88
CA LEU A 27 -9.52 12.14 5.45
C LEU A 27 -10.01 13.35 4.68
N ARG A 28 -9.21 13.80 3.71
CA ARG A 28 -9.48 14.97 2.90
C ARG A 28 -9.46 14.64 1.41
N LEU A 29 -10.44 15.15 0.68
CA LEU A 29 -10.50 15.11 -0.77
C LEU A 29 -10.44 16.54 -1.31
N TYR A 30 -9.58 16.77 -2.29
CA TYR A 30 -9.54 18.02 -3.03
C TYR A 30 -10.34 17.86 -4.32
N VAL A 31 -11.25 18.79 -4.58
CA VAL A 31 -12.14 18.80 -5.73
C VAL A 31 -11.97 20.10 -6.50
N GLN A 32 -11.61 19.99 -7.78
CA GLN A 32 -11.58 21.11 -8.71
C GLN A 32 -12.83 21.07 -9.60
N GLY A 33 -13.65 22.12 -9.50
CA GLY A 33 -14.96 22.23 -10.15
C GLY A 33 -16.10 22.13 -9.13
N PHE A 34 -17.32 21.98 -9.62
CA PHE A 34 -18.52 21.90 -8.78
C PHE A 34 -18.79 20.46 -8.32
N ALA A 35 -19.11 20.31 -7.04
CA ALA A 35 -19.68 19.11 -6.46
C ALA A 35 -20.85 19.52 -5.54
N ASP A 36 -22.03 18.94 -5.76
CA ASP A 36 -23.23 19.23 -4.95
C ASP A 36 -23.12 18.57 -3.57
N GLN A 37 -22.57 17.36 -3.54
CA GLN A 37 -22.34 16.59 -2.32
C GLN A 37 -21.05 15.80 -2.46
N VAL A 38 -20.19 15.84 -1.43
CA VAL A 38 -19.01 14.97 -1.32
C VAL A 38 -19.20 14.02 -0.13
N THR A 39 -19.02 12.73 -0.36
CA THR A 39 -19.26 11.67 0.62
C THR A 39 -18.03 10.77 0.71
N LEU A 40 -17.56 10.55 1.94
CA LEU A 40 -16.64 9.48 2.27
C LEU A 40 -17.44 8.17 2.42
N ARG A 41 -16.98 7.11 1.76
CA ARG A 41 -17.45 5.74 2.00
C ARG A 41 -16.35 4.98 2.70
N TYR A 42 -16.67 4.26 3.77
CA TYR A 42 -15.67 3.42 4.43
C TYR A 42 -16.28 2.14 5.01
N TRP A 43 -15.42 1.14 5.22
CA TRP A 43 -15.78 -0.17 5.73
C TRP A 43 -14.92 -0.53 6.92
N ASN A 44 -15.55 -0.99 8.00
CA ASN A 44 -14.95 -1.52 9.22
C ASN A 44 -15.73 -2.75 9.72
N GLY A 45 -16.22 -3.56 8.78
CA GLY A 45 -17.15 -4.67 8.98
C GLY A 45 -18.51 -4.48 8.29
N HIS A 46 -18.88 -3.24 7.98
CA HIS A 46 -20.07 -2.85 7.21
C HIS A 46 -19.81 -1.53 6.47
N GLU A 47 -20.62 -1.22 5.45
CA GLU A 47 -20.50 0.05 4.71
C GLU A 47 -21.03 1.21 5.55
N ASN A 48 -20.26 2.30 5.57
CA ASN A 48 -20.60 3.55 6.21
C ASN A 48 -20.47 4.70 5.20
N LEU A 49 -21.35 5.69 5.30
CA LEU A 49 -21.39 6.87 4.45
C LEU A 49 -21.36 8.12 5.33
N VAL A 50 -20.38 9.00 5.10
CA VAL A 50 -20.21 10.24 5.85
C VAL A 50 -20.14 11.40 4.88
N ALA A 51 -21.08 12.36 5.02
CA ALA A 51 -20.99 13.61 4.30
C ALA A 51 -19.73 14.36 4.74
N MET A 52 -18.92 14.80 3.77
CA MET A 52 -17.69 15.53 4.05
C MET A 52 -18.03 17.02 4.24
N ARG A 53 -17.39 17.64 5.23
CA ARG A 53 -17.49 19.07 5.48
C ARG A 53 -16.70 19.83 4.41
N ASP A 54 -17.36 20.76 3.72
CA ASP A 54 -16.68 21.71 2.84
C ASP A 54 -15.88 22.72 3.68
N LEU A 55 -14.57 22.77 3.45
CA LEU A 55 -13.64 23.70 4.09
C LEU A 55 -13.38 24.95 3.23
N GLY A 56 -13.97 25.03 2.04
CA GLY A 56 -13.70 26.04 1.03
C GLY A 56 -12.50 25.68 0.15
N LEU A 57 -12.32 26.44 -0.94
CA LEU A 57 -11.24 26.26 -1.92
C LEU A 57 -11.15 24.83 -2.49
N GLY A 58 -12.28 24.13 -2.55
CA GLY A 58 -12.36 22.75 -3.06
C GLY A 58 -11.87 21.68 -2.09
N ALA A 59 -11.59 21.99 -0.82
CA ALA A 59 -11.18 21.00 0.16
C ALA A 59 -12.39 20.47 0.96
N TYR A 60 -12.56 19.14 0.98
CA TYR A 60 -13.62 18.46 1.72
C TYR A 60 -13.01 17.50 2.73
N GLU A 61 -13.51 17.51 3.97
CA GLU A 61 -12.94 16.74 5.07
C GLU A 61 -13.98 15.90 5.81
N ALA A 62 -13.62 14.67 6.15
CA ALA A 62 -14.33 13.86 7.11
C ALA A 62 -13.36 13.38 8.19
N THR A 63 -13.87 13.30 9.42
CA THR A 63 -13.16 12.75 10.56
C THR A 63 -13.91 11.51 11.03
N ILE A 64 -13.25 10.36 11.02
CA ILE A 64 -13.79 9.08 11.45
C ILE A 64 -12.99 8.53 12.62
N GLN A 65 -13.58 7.59 13.37
CA GLN A 65 -12.87 6.86 14.41
C GLN A 65 -12.45 5.49 13.89
N ALA A 66 -11.22 5.09 14.18
CA ALA A 66 -10.80 3.71 14.00
C ALA A 66 -11.66 2.81 14.93
N PRO A 67 -12.05 1.61 14.47
CA PRO A 67 -12.77 0.63 15.26
C PRO A 67 -12.02 0.27 16.55
N ASP A 68 -12.78 -0.15 17.55
CA ASP A 68 -12.25 -0.52 18.87
C ASP A 68 -11.47 -1.85 18.88
N THR A 69 -11.55 -2.61 17.80
CA THR A 69 -10.84 -3.89 17.63
C THR A 69 -9.88 -3.84 16.43
N PRO A 70 -8.69 -4.47 16.51
CA PRO A 70 -7.78 -4.58 15.38
C PRO A 70 -8.44 -5.21 14.15
N GLN A 71 -8.37 -4.53 13.01
CA GLN A 71 -8.91 -5.00 11.73
C GLN A 71 -8.41 -4.16 10.56
N LEU A 72 -8.73 -4.58 9.34
CA LEU A 72 -8.58 -3.73 8.16
C LEU A 72 -9.80 -2.85 7.98
N MET A 73 -9.56 -1.55 7.79
CA MET A 73 -10.55 -0.63 7.27
C MET A 73 -10.25 -0.27 5.83
N TRP A 74 -11.30 0.03 5.08
CA TRP A 74 -11.21 0.46 3.70
C TRP A 74 -11.95 1.76 3.50
N TYR A 75 -11.52 2.63 2.59
CA TYR A 75 -12.28 3.84 2.25
C TYR A 75 -12.11 4.26 0.78
N ASP A 76 -13.15 4.92 0.26
CA ASP A 76 -13.14 5.65 -1.00
C ASP A 76 -14.05 6.87 -0.92
N PHE A 77 -14.06 7.68 -1.96
CA PHE A 77 -14.86 8.89 -2.04
C PHE A 77 -15.84 8.81 -3.20
N ARG A 78 -16.95 9.52 -3.06
CA ARG A 78 -17.84 9.84 -4.17
C ARG A 78 -18.31 11.28 -4.08
N ALA A 79 -18.51 11.93 -5.22
CA ALA A 79 -19.17 13.22 -5.28
C ALA A 79 -20.24 13.26 -6.36
N LEU A 80 -21.31 14.03 -6.10
CA LEU A 80 -22.40 14.26 -7.03
C LEU A 80 -22.04 15.44 -7.94
N ASN A 81 -22.00 15.20 -9.25
CA ASN A 81 -21.71 16.26 -10.22
C ASN A 81 -22.95 17.12 -10.51
N GLU A 82 -22.77 18.20 -11.28
CA GLU A 82 -23.84 19.14 -11.70
C GLU A 82 -25.02 18.47 -12.44
N ARG A 83 -24.82 17.26 -12.99
CA ARG A 83 -25.85 16.50 -13.70
C ARG A 83 -26.55 15.47 -12.82
N GLY A 84 -26.23 15.41 -11.53
CA GLY A 84 -26.79 14.45 -10.59
C GLY A 84 -26.22 13.03 -10.72
N HIS A 85 -25.05 12.85 -11.33
CA HIS A 85 -24.36 11.55 -11.39
C HIS A 85 -23.25 11.48 -10.35
N TRP A 86 -23.12 10.31 -9.71
CA TRP A 86 -22.00 10.01 -8.83
C TRP A 86 -20.74 9.76 -9.64
N VAL A 87 -19.64 10.39 -9.21
CA VAL A 87 -18.28 10.12 -9.67
C VAL A 87 -17.48 9.66 -8.48
N TYR A 88 -16.67 8.62 -8.65
CA TYR A 88 -15.92 8.00 -7.57
C TYR A 88 -14.43 8.33 -7.65
N TYR A 89 -13.79 8.33 -6.49
CA TYR A 89 -12.35 8.43 -6.35
C TYR A 89 -11.86 7.42 -5.33
N GLY A 90 -10.88 6.61 -5.72
CA GLY A 90 -10.31 5.59 -4.85
C GLY A 90 -8.84 5.38 -5.13
N ASN A 91 -8.32 4.28 -4.61
CA ASN A 91 -6.96 3.83 -4.82
C ASN A 91 -6.72 3.55 -6.31
N ALA A 92 -5.47 3.69 -6.75
CA ALA A 92 -5.08 3.35 -8.12
C ALA A 92 -5.29 1.86 -8.42
N GLN A 93 -5.28 1.50 -9.70
CA GLN A 93 -5.46 0.12 -10.17
C GLN A 93 -4.44 -0.87 -9.58
N ASP A 94 -3.23 -0.40 -9.25
CA ASP A 94 -2.17 -1.21 -8.62
C ASP A 94 -2.44 -1.53 -7.14
N ARG A 95 -3.37 -0.81 -6.51
CA ARG A 95 -3.79 -0.93 -5.11
C ARG A 95 -2.70 -0.66 -4.08
N LEU A 96 -1.61 0.00 -4.47
CA LEU A 96 -0.46 0.23 -3.59
C LEU A 96 -0.60 1.48 -2.70
N GLY A 97 -1.73 2.19 -2.79
CA GLY A 97 -1.91 3.49 -2.17
C GLY A 97 -1.12 4.57 -2.92
N GLY A 98 -0.87 5.70 -2.26
CA GLY A 98 -0.40 6.91 -2.94
C GLY A 98 -1.56 7.71 -3.53
N VAL A 99 -1.31 8.35 -4.67
CA VAL A 99 -2.28 9.13 -5.45
C VAL A 99 -3.38 8.21 -5.98
N GLY A 100 -4.64 8.60 -5.77
CA GLY A 100 -5.79 7.86 -6.28
C GLY A 100 -6.10 8.10 -7.75
N ALA A 101 -7.23 7.54 -8.19
CA ALA A 101 -7.75 7.69 -9.54
C ALA A 101 -9.28 7.87 -9.56
N HIS A 102 -9.78 8.43 -10.65
CA HIS A 102 -11.20 8.60 -10.93
C HIS A 102 -11.82 7.34 -11.50
N TYR A 103 -13.08 7.10 -11.12
CA TYR A 103 -13.88 5.98 -11.59
C TYR A 103 -15.33 6.42 -11.85
N LEU A 104 -15.95 5.81 -12.86
CA LEU A 104 -17.39 5.96 -13.12
C LEU A 104 -18.24 5.02 -12.27
N ASP A 105 -17.62 3.95 -11.77
CA ASP A 105 -18.22 2.94 -10.89
C ASP A 105 -17.39 2.81 -9.59
N VAL A 106 -17.75 1.83 -8.74
CA VAL A 106 -17.07 1.60 -7.46
C VAL A 106 -15.56 1.37 -7.67
N PRO A 107 -14.69 2.17 -7.01
CA PRO A 107 -13.26 2.13 -7.23
C PRO A 107 -12.59 1.07 -6.32
N PRO A 108 -11.32 0.71 -6.57
CA PRO A 108 -10.49 0.10 -5.55
C PRO A 108 -10.40 1.05 -4.34
N SER A 109 -10.61 0.54 -3.13
CA SER A 109 -10.54 1.36 -1.92
C SER A 109 -9.11 1.47 -1.39
N PHE A 110 -8.82 2.55 -0.66
CA PHE A 110 -7.61 2.68 0.14
C PHE A 110 -7.72 1.86 1.42
N GLN A 111 -6.60 1.38 1.96
CA GLN A 111 -6.56 0.60 3.20
C GLN A 111 -6.04 1.44 4.37
N VAL A 112 -6.64 1.24 5.54
CA VAL A 112 -6.08 1.60 6.85
C VAL A 112 -5.97 0.32 7.68
N THR A 113 -4.77 -0.02 8.12
CA THR A 113 -4.56 -1.13 9.06
C THR A 113 -4.74 -0.61 10.48
N VAL A 114 -5.70 -1.18 11.21
CA VAL A 114 -5.87 -0.96 12.65
C VAL A 114 -5.20 -2.14 13.35
N TYR A 115 -4.05 -1.90 13.95
CA TYR A 115 -3.22 -2.96 14.54
C TYR A 115 -3.37 -3.00 16.06
N ASP A 116 -3.11 -4.17 16.63
CA ASP A 116 -3.07 -4.35 18.08
C ASP A 116 -1.90 -3.54 18.68
N PRO A 117 -2.14 -2.59 19.61
CA PRO A 117 -1.06 -1.82 20.22
C PRO A 117 -0.04 -2.67 20.99
N ASP A 118 -0.43 -3.87 21.46
CA ASP A 118 0.46 -4.80 22.14
C ASP A 118 1.33 -5.60 21.16
N PHE A 119 1.07 -5.51 19.85
CA PHE A 119 1.92 -6.09 18.82
C PHE A 119 3.21 -5.28 18.68
N MET A 120 4.26 -5.78 19.34
CA MET A 120 5.60 -5.21 19.27
C MET A 120 6.53 -6.12 18.46
N PRO A 121 6.83 -5.79 17.19
CA PRO A 121 7.90 -6.46 16.47
C PRO A 121 9.23 -6.38 17.25
N PRO A 122 10.14 -7.36 17.13
CA PRO A 122 11.42 -7.30 17.83
C PRO A 122 12.16 -5.99 17.54
N ALA A 123 12.66 -5.31 18.59
CA ALA A 123 13.26 -3.98 18.48
C ALA A 123 14.41 -3.93 17.46
N PHE A 124 15.25 -4.97 17.44
CA PHE A 124 16.37 -5.08 16.49
C PHE A 124 15.92 -5.11 15.01
N LEU A 125 14.70 -5.55 14.70
CA LEU A 125 14.15 -5.51 13.34
C LEU A 125 13.55 -4.14 12.99
N ARG A 126 12.97 -3.42 13.97
CA ARG A 126 12.37 -2.09 13.74
C ARG A 126 13.42 -0.98 13.64
N GLU A 127 14.48 -1.11 14.43
CA GLU A 127 15.47 -0.05 14.65
C GLU A 127 16.83 -0.39 14.03
N GLY A 128 17.04 -1.65 13.65
CA GLY A 128 18.28 -2.11 13.05
C GLY A 128 18.35 -1.87 11.54
N ILE A 129 19.57 -1.88 11.02
CA ILE A 129 19.85 -1.89 9.58
C ILE A 129 20.11 -3.34 9.18
N MET A 130 19.33 -3.86 8.23
CA MET A 130 19.53 -5.19 7.68
C MET A 130 20.36 -5.11 6.39
N TYR A 131 21.33 -6.02 6.26
CA TYR A 131 22.11 -6.21 5.04
C TYR A 131 21.95 -7.65 4.57
N GLN A 132 21.25 -7.85 3.45
CA GLN A 132 21.01 -9.16 2.88
C GLN A 132 22.25 -9.63 2.11
N ILE A 133 22.73 -10.83 2.44
CA ILE A 133 23.88 -11.48 1.82
C ILE A 133 23.39 -12.67 1.01
N PHE A 134 23.75 -12.73 -0.27
CA PHE A 134 23.78 -13.99 -1.01
C PHE A 134 25.13 -14.66 -0.73
N PRO A 135 25.19 -15.74 0.07
CA PRO A 135 26.48 -16.26 0.58
C PRO A 135 27.47 -16.64 -0.52
N ASP A 136 26.99 -17.18 -1.64
CA ASP A 136 27.80 -17.58 -2.79
C ASP A 136 28.52 -16.39 -3.46
N ARG A 137 27.94 -15.18 -3.41
CA ARG A 137 28.41 -13.99 -4.16
C ARG A 137 28.76 -12.78 -3.31
N PHE A 138 28.85 -12.95 -1.99
CA PHE A 138 29.22 -11.86 -1.08
C PHE A 138 30.72 -11.70 -0.95
N TYR A 139 31.41 -12.73 -0.46
CA TYR A 139 32.86 -12.74 -0.35
C TYR A 139 33.39 -14.16 -0.19
N ARG A 140 34.28 -14.58 -1.09
CA ARG A 140 34.93 -15.90 -1.05
C ARG A 140 36.16 -15.88 -0.16
N SER A 141 36.03 -16.42 1.04
CA SER A 141 37.17 -16.59 1.96
C SER A 141 38.11 -17.75 1.58
N LYS A 142 37.60 -18.74 0.84
CA LYS A 142 38.34 -19.90 0.30
C LYS A 142 37.60 -20.46 -0.90
N LEU A 143 38.29 -21.23 -1.75
CA LEU A 143 37.66 -21.94 -2.85
C LEU A 143 36.59 -22.92 -2.33
N PRO A 144 35.39 -22.96 -2.96
CA PRO A 144 34.36 -23.91 -2.59
C PRO A 144 34.82 -25.35 -2.90
N VAL A 145 34.44 -26.29 -2.05
CA VAL A 145 34.72 -27.72 -2.22
C VAL A 145 33.40 -28.47 -2.04
N SER A 146 33.13 -29.43 -2.90
CA SER A 146 31.93 -30.26 -2.84
C SER A 146 32.21 -31.62 -3.46
N GLU A 147 31.64 -32.67 -2.87
CA GLU A 147 31.66 -34.04 -3.42
C GLU A 147 30.52 -34.28 -4.42
N ARG A 148 29.57 -33.34 -4.53
CA ARG A 148 28.46 -33.38 -5.48
C ARG A 148 28.92 -32.99 -6.89
N GLU A 149 28.66 -33.86 -7.87
CA GLU A 149 28.98 -33.67 -9.28
C GLU A 149 27.95 -32.82 -10.05
N ASP A 150 26.75 -32.63 -9.47
CA ASP A 150 25.65 -31.85 -10.07
C ASP A 150 25.74 -30.34 -9.79
N ARG A 151 26.89 -29.87 -9.30
CA ARG A 151 27.15 -28.46 -8.98
C ARG A 151 28.23 -27.88 -9.86
N ILE A 152 28.02 -26.67 -10.34
CA ILE A 152 29.04 -25.90 -11.05
C ILE A 152 29.81 -25.08 -10.03
N MET A 153 31.11 -25.36 -9.89
CA MET A 153 32.00 -24.61 -9.03
C MET A 153 32.79 -23.59 -9.84
N HIS A 154 32.49 -22.33 -9.58
CA HIS A 154 33.13 -21.19 -10.23
C HIS A 154 34.54 -20.94 -9.67
N GLU A 155 35.56 -21.02 -10.52
CA GLU A 155 36.97 -20.79 -10.16
C GLU A 155 37.27 -19.29 -10.09
N VAL A 156 36.68 -18.50 -10.98
CA VAL A 156 36.90 -17.06 -11.10
C VAL A 156 35.80 -16.32 -10.35
N TRP A 157 36.15 -15.40 -9.45
CA TRP A 157 35.14 -14.76 -8.59
C TRP A 157 34.11 -13.91 -9.35
N ASP A 158 34.57 -13.15 -10.34
CA ASP A 158 33.76 -12.20 -11.09
C ASP A 158 33.07 -12.81 -12.33
N GLU A 159 33.08 -14.14 -12.46
CA GLU A 159 32.41 -14.80 -13.58
C GLU A 159 30.88 -14.77 -13.42
N PRO A 160 30.10 -14.61 -14.49
CA PRO A 160 28.65 -14.61 -14.41
C PRO A 160 28.12 -15.94 -13.84
N PRO A 161 27.06 -15.93 -13.02
CA PRO A 161 26.43 -17.17 -12.58
C PRO A 161 25.92 -17.95 -13.79
N PHE A 162 26.02 -19.27 -13.72
CA PHE A 162 25.42 -20.14 -14.73
C PHE A 162 23.89 -20.12 -14.56
N ILE A 163 23.18 -19.64 -15.58
CA ILE A 163 21.72 -19.50 -15.58
C ILE A 163 21.14 -20.49 -16.60
N THR A 164 20.40 -21.48 -16.13
CA THR A 164 19.55 -22.34 -16.95
C THR A 164 18.09 -21.99 -16.71
N ALA A 165 17.57 -21.06 -17.49
CA ALA A 165 16.15 -20.71 -17.45
C ALA A 165 15.34 -21.72 -18.28
N ASP A 166 14.22 -22.20 -17.73
CA ASP A 166 13.18 -22.87 -18.51
C ASP A 166 12.54 -21.83 -19.44
N LEU A 167 12.67 -22.05 -20.75
CA LEU A 167 12.16 -21.14 -21.78
C LEU A 167 10.63 -20.96 -21.76
N ARG A 168 9.90 -21.85 -21.07
CA ARG A 168 8.44 -21.79 -20.95
C ARG A 168 7.97 -20.98 -19.74
N THR A 169 8.70 -21.03 -18.63
CA THR A 169 8.29 -20.38 -17.36
C THR A 169 9.14 -19.15 -17.02
N GLY A 170 10.36 -19.06 -17.53
CA GLY A 170 11.35 -18.05 -17.14
C GLY A 170 12.03 -18.34 -15.81
N ASP A 171 11.67 -19.44 -15.14
CA ASP A 171 12.28 -19.86 -13.88
C ASP A 171 13.63 -20.53 -14.12
N ASN A 172 14.57 -20.35 -13.20
CA ASN A 172 15.79 -21.14 -13.20
C ASN A 172 15.46 -22.58 -12.84
N TRP A 173 16.05 -23.53 -13.55
CA TRP A 173 15.99 -24.95 -13.19
C TRP A 173 16.51 -25.12 -11.76
N SER A 174 15.63 -25.54 -10.84
CA SER A 174 16.04 -26.11 -9.58
C SER A 174 16.25 -27.61 -9.77
N LEU A 175 17.45 -28.10 -9.45
CA LEU A 175 17.74 -29.52 -9.34
C LEU A 175 17.27 -29.99 -7.96
N ASP A 176 15.96 -29.91 -7.71
CA ASP A 176 15.31 -30.41 -6.50
C ASP A 176 14.91 -31.88 -6.67
#